data_AF-A0A9D8Q0M8-F1
#
_entry.id   AF-A0A9D8Q0M8-F1
#
_cell.length_a   1.000
_cell.length_b   1.000
_cell.length_c   1.000
_cell.angle_alpha   90.00
_cell.angle_beta   90.00
_cell.angle_gamma   90.00
#
_symmetry.space_group_name_H-M   'P 1'
#
loop_
_entity.id
_entity.type
_entity.pdbx_description
1 polymer ?
#
loop_
_entity_poly.entity_id
_entity_poly.type
_entity_poly.pdbx_seq_one_letter_code
_entity_poly.pdbx_strand_id
1 'polypeptide(L)'
;MRYILAIAGVLAAAFVAASIWAFLPRTLAPQSVVAQEQAPAPNAAADTSQGSFRVCNETANKVSIAFGYRAEKGWQSEGWWVAEPSNCVTIYRGDLEARRYYYLYAADDVSGGAWDGNVFMCTRDETFTIFGVEDCLARGYERTGFFEVDTHNRSDWTLQLTEGEVVGGEPDSTETVPLEGDLPTDGNLPADGGDAPTDDAPTDEGADIQ
;
A
#
# COMPACT_ATOMS: atom_id res chain seq x y z
N MET A 1 0.25 -59.78 11.47
CA MET A 1 -0.26 -58.40 11.30
C MET A 1 -0.57 -58.20 9.82
N ARG A 2 -1.76 -58.53 9.30
CA ARG A 2 -3.06 -57.82 9.42
C ARG A 2 -2.96 -56.34 9.00
N TYR A 3 -3.09 -56.06 7.70
CA TYR A 3 -3.83 -54.94 7.07
C TYR A 3 -3.47 -54.89 5.57
N ILE A 4 -3.79 -55.97 4.85
CA ILE A 4 -3.90 -55.96 3.39
C ILE A 4 -5.31 -56.49 3.13
N LEU A 5 -6.08 -55.74 2.33
CA LEU A 5 -7.40 -56.02 1.73
C LEU A 5 -8.43 -54.93 2.09
N ALA A 6 -8.83 -54.13 1.09
CA ALA A 6 -10.25 -53.92 0.72
C ALA A 6 -10.49 -52.63 -0.08
N ILE A 7 -10.01 -52.51 -1.31
CA ILE A 7 -10.67 -51.62 -2.31
C ILE A 7 -10.51 -52.23 -3.73
N ALA A 8 -11.06 -53.44 -3.94
CA ALA A 8 -11.21 -54.01 -5.27
C ALA A 8 -12.58 -54.69 -5.38
N GLY A 9 -13.43 -54.16 -6.26
CA GLY A 9 -14.84 -54.50 -6.43
C GLY A 9 -15.62 -53.19 -6.37
N VAL A 10 -16.03 -52.58 -7.48
CA VAL A 10 -16.97 -53.16 -8.43
C VAL A 10 -16.71 -52.57 -9.82
N LEU A 11 -16.07 -53.36 -10.70
CA LEU A 11 -16.14 -53.21 -12.14
C LEU A 11 -16.70 -54.52 -12.69
N ALA A 12 -17.98 -54.53 -13.09
CA ALA A 12 -18.56 -55.34 -14.19
C ALA A 12 -20.07 -55.56 -14.00
N ALA A 13 -20.90 -54.80 -14.73
CA ALA A 13 -22.19 -55.27 -15.26
C ALA A 13 -22.54 -54.46 -16.50
N ALA A 14 -22.00 -54.93 -17.61
CA ALA A 14 -22.17 -54.45 -18.96
C ALA A 14 -23.60 -54.67 -19.50
N PHE A 15 -24.13 -53.66 -20.21
CA PHE A 15 -24.82 -53.80 -21.50
C PHE A 15 -26.02 -54.75 -21.63
N VAL A 16 -27.24 -54.40 -21.15
CA VAL A 16 -28.51 -54.83 -21.81
C VAL A 16 -29.65 -53.84 -21.51
N ALA A 17 -29.61 -52.61 -22.03
CA ALA A 17 -30.83 -51.77 -22.09
C ALA A 17 -30.77 -50.68 -23.18
N ALA A 18 -29.83 -50.80 -24.13
CA ALA A 18 -29.58 -49.79 -25.15
C ALA A 18 -30.21 -50.18 -26.50
N SER A 19 -31.53 -50.44 -26.58
CA SER A 19 -32.15 -50.78 -27.88
C SER A 19 -33.66 -50.54 -28.00
N ILE A 20 -34.32 -49.78 -27.12
CA ILE A 20 -35.78 -49.51 -27.26
C ILE A 20 -36.12 -48.04 -26.98
N TRP A 21 -35.45 -47.10 -27.66
CA TRP A 21 -35.84 -45.68 -27.65
C TRP A 21 -35.73 -45.02 -29.04
N ALA A 22 -35.59 -45.80 -30.12
CA ALA A 22 -35.37 -45.26 -31.47
C ALA A 22 -36.62 -45.21 -32.38
N PHE A 23 -37.80 -45.63 -31.89
CA PHE A 23 -39.00 -45.77 -32.74
C PHE A 23 -40.29 -45.27 -32.07
N LEU A 24 -40.25 -44.13 -31.38
CA LEU A 24 -41.49 -43.36 -31.16
C LEU A 24 -41.65 -42.35 -32.31
N PRO A 25 -42.77 -42.39 -33.06
CA PRO A 25 -43.05 -41.37 -34.06
C PRO A 25 -43.18 -40.02 -33.36
N ARG A 26 -42.32 -39.06 -33.75
CA ARG A 26 -42.40 -37.67 -33.30
C ARG A 26 -43.69 -37.07 -33.85
N THR A 27 -44.75 -37.07 -33.04
CA THR A 27 -45.94 -36.27 -33.31
C THR A 27 -45.54 -34.81 -33.31
N LEU A 28 -45.57 -34.17 -34.47
CA LEU A 28 -45.42 -32.73 -34.61
C LEU A 28 -46.67 -32.06 -34.03
N ALA A 29 -46.57 -31.61 -32.78
CA ALA A 29 -47.57 -30.74 -32.19
C ALA A 29 -47.55 -29.38 -32.92
N PRO A 30 -48.71 -28.77 -33.20
CA PRO A 30 -48.78 -27.42 -33.76
C PRO A 30 -48.25 -26.42 -32.73
N GLN A 31 -47.32 -25.57 -33.16
CA GLN A 31 -46.64 -24.63 -32.29
C GLN A 31 -47.54 -23.40 -32.13
N SER A 32 -48.16 -23.29 -30.95
CA SER A 32 -48.88 -22.09 -30.52
C SER A 32 -47.88 -20.92 -30.52
N VAL A 33 -48.15 -19.88 -31.30
CA VAL A 33 -47.38 -18.63 -31.27
C VAL A 33 -47.73 -17.93 -29.95
N VAL A 34 -46.94 -18.20 -28.91
CA VAL A 34 -46.97 -17.41 -27.67
C VAL A 34 -46.19 -16.12 -27.92
N ALA A 35 -46.87 -14.99 -27.75
CA ALA A 35 -46.24 -13.68 -27.71
C ALA A 35 -45.12 -13.69 -26.65
N GLN A 36 -43.90 -13.39 -27.07
CA GLN A 36 -42.76 -13.28 -26.17
C GLN A 36 -42.88 -11.96 -25.41
N GLU A 37 -43.36 -12.06 -24.16
CA GLU A 37 -43.24 -10.98 -23.19
C GLU A 37 -41.74 -10.84 -22.87
N GLN A 38 -41.07 -9.90 -23.55
CA GLN A 38 -39.67 -9.59 -23.32
C GLN A 38 -39.55 -9.01 -21.90
N ALA A 39 -39.12 -9.83 -20.95
CA ALA A 39 -38.76 -9.35 -19.62
C ALA A 39 -37.69 -8.24 -19.75
N PRO A 40 -37.75 -7.15 -18.96
CA PRO A 40 -36.69 -6.16 -18.94
C PRO A 40 -35.37 -6.87 -18.60
N ALA A 41 -34.33 -6.57 -19.38
CA ALA A 41 -32.99 -7.12 -19.16
C ALA A 41 -32.60 -6.92 -17.69
N PRO A 42 -31.98 -7.92 -17.02
CA PRO A 42 -31.39 -7.68 -15.72
C PRO A 42 -30.38 -6.55 -15.88
N ASN A 43 -30.58 -5.45 -15.15
CA ASN A 43 -29.55 -4.42 -15.01
C ASN A 43 -28.24 -5.16 -14.70
N ALA A 44 -27.24 -4.99 -15.57
CA ALA A 44 -25.90 -5.43 -15.26
C ALA A 44 -25.56 -4.82 -13.90
N ALA A 45 -25.44 -5.65 -12.87
CA ALA A 45 -24.81 -5.22 -11.64
C ALA A 45 -23.45 -4.69 -12.07
N ALA A 46 -23.16 -3.43 -11.76
CA ALA A 46 -21.82 -2.90 -11.92
C ALA A 46 -20.89 -3.91 -11.23
N ASP A 47 -20.02 -4.52 -12.02
CA ASP A 47 -18.95 -5.37 -11.49
C ASP A 47 -18.10 -4.40 -10.67
N THR A 48 -18.35 -4.35 -9.36
CA THR A 48 -17.50 -3.60 -8.44
C THR A 48 -16.14 -4.26 -8.59
N SER A 49 -15.26 -3.64 -9.36
CA SER A 49 -13.86 -3.97 -9.44
C SER A 49 -13.35 -4.12 -8.02
N GLN A 50 -13.21 -5.36 -7.55
CA GLN A 50 -12.70 -5.65 -6.23
C GLN A 50 -11.19 -5.52 -6.32
N GLY A 51 -10.74 -4.28 -6.29
CA GLY A 51 -9.33 -3.96 -6.20
C GLY A 51 -8.69 -4.46 -4.90
N SER A 52 -7.38 -4.66 -4.93
CA SER A 52 -6.63 -5.12 -3.76
C SER A 52 -5.31 -4.37 -3.57
N PHE A 53 -5.03 -3.98 -2.33
CA PHE A 53 -3.72 -3.47 -1.93
C PHE A 53 -2.98 -4.56 -1.15
N ARG A 54 -1.84 -4.98 -1.69
CA ARG A 54 -1.00 -6.04 -1.12
C ARG A 54 0.38 -5.49 -0.75
N VAL A 55 0.94 -5.98 0.34
CA VAL A 55 2.29 -5.65 0.79
C VAL A 55 3.08 -6.94 0.85
N CYS A 56 4.19 -7.01 0.12
CA CYS A 56 5.14 -8.09 0.11
C CYS A 56 6.33 -7.74 0.98
N ASN A 57 6.61 -8.58 1.98
CA ASN A 57 7.80 -8.46 2.80
C ASN A 57 8.92 -9.28 2.17
N GLU A 58 9.91 -8.60 1.58
CA GLU A 58 11.09 -9.22 0.97
C GLU A 58 12.30 -9.23 1.92
N THR A 59 12.10 -8.79 3.17
CA THR A 59 13.14 -8.80 4.21
C THR A 59 13.24 -10.17 4.89
N ALA A 60 14.32 -10.37 5.65
CA ALA A 60 14.51 -11.57 6.46
C ALA A 60 13.68 -11.59 7.76
N ASN A 61 13.14 -10.44 8.18
CA ASN A 61 12.45 -10.28 9.45
C ASN A 61 10.94 -10.19 9.30
N LYS A 62 10.23 -10.38 10.41
CA LYS A 62 8.79 -10.17 10.47
C LYS A 62 8.50 -8.66 10.47
N VAL A 63 7.49 -8.26 9.69
CA VAL A 63 7.11 -6.85 9.56
C VAL A 63 5.66 -6.64 9.96
N SER A 64 5.44 -5.68 10.86
CA SER A 64 4.11 -5.19 11.25
C SER A 64 3.75 -3.94 10.45
N ILE A 65 2.54 -3.91 9.88
CA ILE A 65 2.10 -2.90 8.93
C ILE A 65 0.86 -2.17 9.47
N ALA A 66 0.88 -0.85 9.40
CA ALA A 66 -0.28 0.02 9.57
C ALA A 66 -0.62 0.72 8.24
N PHE A 67 -1.90 0.96 8.02
CA PHE A 67 -2.45 1.48 6.78
C PHE A 67 -3.33 2.70 7.05
N GLY A 68 -3.12 3.77 6.30
CA GLY A 68 -3.85 5.01 6.39
C GLY A 68 -4.48 5.40 5.06
N TYR A 69 -5.71 5.90 5.09
CA TYR A 69 -6.42 6.35 3.90
C TYR A 69 -7.49 7.40 4.22
N ARG A 70 -7.95 8.10 3.19
CA ARG A 70 -9.02 9.08 3.29
C ARG A 70 -10.39 8.45 3.05
N ALA A 71 -11.04 8.00 4.12
CA ALA A 71 -12.40 7.49 4.11
C ALA A 71 -13.44 8.59 3.80
N GLU A 72 -14.70 8.21 3.62
CA GLU A 72 -15.80 9.16 3.35
C GLU A 72 -15.97 10.22 4.43
N LYS A 73 -15.71 9.84 5.69
CA LYS A 73 -15.87 10.69 6.87
C LYS A 73 -14.58 11.42 7.27
N GLY A 74 -13.51 11.30 6.48
CA GLY A 74 -12.21 11.90 6.76
C GLY A 74 -11.09 10.86 6.85
N TRP A 75 -10.01 11.23 7.52
CA TRP A 75 -8.84 10.36 7.68
C TRP A 75 -9.14 9.15 8.56
N GLN A 76 -8.58 8.01 8.19
CA GLN A 76 -8.70 6.77 8.93
C GLN A 76 -7.37 6.01 8.86
N SER A 77 -6.96 5.43 9.98
CA SER A 77 -5.81 4.53 10.08
C SER A 77 -6.23 3.20 10.71
N GLU A 78 -5.60 2.12 10.25
CA GLU A 78 -5.86 0.75 10.64
C GLU A 78 -4.54 -0.02 10.79
N GLY A 79 -4.55 -1.10 11.57
CA GLY A 79 -3.39 -1.95 11.81
C GLY A 79 -3.69 -2.99 12.89
N TRP A 80 -2.80 -3.90 13.25
CA TRP A 80 -1.58 -4.26 12.56
C TRP A 80 -1.83 -5.48 11.68
N TRP A 81 -1.39 -5.42 10.43
CA TRP A 81 -1.20 -6.62 9.61
C TRP A 81 0.23 -7.10 9.78
N VAL A 82 0.41 -8.42 9.84
CA VAL A 82 1.74 -9.01 10.02
C VAL A 82 2.12 -9.74 8.74
N ALA A 83 3.23 -9.33 8.12
CA ALA A 83 3.82 -9.99 6.98
C ALA A 83 5.06 -10.79 7.41
N GLU A 84 4.98 -12.12 7.31
CA GLU A 84 6.13 -12.99 7.54
C GLU A 84 7.20 -12.80 6.44
N PRO A 85 8.47 -13.15 6.71
CA PRO A 85 9.55 -13.05 5.72
C PRO A 85 9.19 -13.72 4.39
N SER A 86 9.50 -13.06 3.27
CA SER A 86 9.21 -13.52 1.91
C SER A 86 7.72 -13.81 1.61
N ASN A 87 6.80 -13.31 2.44
CA ASN A 87 5.36 -13.46 2.24
C ASN A 87 4.71 -12.11 1.98
N CYS A 88 3.50 -12.13 1.41
CA CYS A 88 2.73 -10.92 1.23
C CYS A 88 1.33 -11.03 1.82
N VAL A 89 0.81 -9.89 2.28
CA VAL A 89 -0.50 -9.77 2.91
C VAL A 89 -1.34 -8.72 2.19
N THR A 90 -2.64 -9.00 2.04
CA THR A 90 -3.60 -8.01 1.52
C THR A 90 -4.11 -7.18 2.68
N ILE A 91 -3.80 -5.88 2.68
CA ILE A 91 -4.17 -4.94 3.75
C ILE A 91 -5.49 -4.23 3.45
N TYR A 92 -5.88 -4.13 2.17
CA TYR A 92 -7.13 -3.50 1.76
C TYR A 92 -7.76 -4.23 0.58
N ARG A 93 -9.09 -4.32 0.59
CA ARG A 93 -9.92 -4.82 -0.52
C ARG A 93 -11.05 -3.83 -0.79
N GLY A 94 -11.23 -3.47 -2.04
CA GLY A 94 -12.24 -2.51 -2.48
C GLY A 94 -11.76 -1.72 -3.67
N ASP A 95 -12.56 -0.72 -4.05
CA ASP A 95 -12.19 0.17 -5.15
C ASP A 95 -10.97 1.02 -4.75
N LEU A 96 -9.79 0.62 -5.27
CA LEU A 96 -8.58 1.39 -5.10
C LEU A 96 -8.60 2.64 -5.97
N GLU A 97 -9.29 2.65 -7.11
CA GLU A 97 -9.33 3.77 -8.07
C GLU A 97 -10.08 4.97 -7.50
N ALA A 98 -10.94 4.75 -6.51
CA ALA A 98 -11.58 5.80 -5.73
C ALA A 98 -10.56 6.80 -5.13
N ARG A 99 -9.30 6.37 -4.88
CA ARG A 99 -8.23 7.21 -4.35
C ARG A 99 -6.88 6.88 -4.99
N ARG A 100 -6.10 7.88 -5.36
CA ARG A 100 -4.74 7.67 -5.89
C ARG A 100 -3.68 7.44 -4.80
N TYR A 101 -3.83 8.09 -3.65
CA TYR A 101 -2.83 8.10 -2.60
C TYR A 101 -3.29 7.32 -1.37
N TYR A 102 -2.42 6.45 -0.90
CA TYR A 102 -2.56 5.68 0.32
C TYR A 102 -1.33 5.85 1.19
N TYR A 103 -1.46 5.58 2.49
CA TYR A 103 -0.41 5.84 3.45
C TYR A 103 -0.06 4.55 4.17
N LEU A 104 1.23 4.27 4.32
CA LEU A 104 1.70 3.10 5.06
C LEU A 104 2.71 3.49 6.12
N TYR A 105 2.72 2.70 7.18
CA TYR A 105 3.83 2.59 8.10
C TYR A 105 4.13 1.11 8.27
N ALA A 106 5.41 0.74 8.26
CA ALA A 106 5.81 -0.63 8.53
C ALA A 106 6.98 -0.65 9.53
N ALA A 107 6.97 -1.61 10.45
CA ALA A 107 7.99 -1.77 11.47
C ALA A 107 8.60 -3.17 11.37
N ASP A 108 9.92 -3.26 11.43
CA ASP A 108 10.65 -4.52 11.60
C ASP A 108 10.61 -4.92 13.08
N ASP A 109 9.88 -5.99 13.38
CA ASP A 109 9.63 -6.47 14.74
C ASP A 109 10.87 -7.11 15.39
N VAL A 110 11.95 -7.32 14.64
CA VAL A 110 13.16 -8.03 15.07
C VAL A 110 14.35 -7.08 15.17
N SER A 111 14.62 -6.30 14.13
CA SER A 111 15.79 -5.41 14.10
C SER A 111 15.52 -4.00 14.63
N GLY A 112 14.25 -3.60 14.74
CA GLY A 112 13.83 -2.29 15.24
C GLY A 112 13.91 -1.15 14.22
N GLY A 113 14.07 -1.46 12.93
CA GLY A 113 13.91 -0.50 11.83
C GLY A 113 12.44 -0.24 11.48
N ALA A 114 12.18 0.83 10.73
CA ALA A 114 10.85 1.14 10.22
C ALA A 114 10.92 1.76 8.82
N TRP A 115 9.85 1.57 8.06
CA TRP A 115 9.52 2.34 6.87
C TRP A 115 8.48 3.38 7.30
N ASP A 116 8.97 4.57 7.61
CA ASP A 116 8.17 5.71 8.03
C ASP A 116 8.16 6.84 6.99
N GLY A 117 7.36 7.86 7.25
CA GLY A 117 7.30 9.05 6.42
C GLY A 117 6.75 10.26 7.15
N ASN A 118 6.49 11.34 6.42
CA ASN A 118 6.19 12.64 7.01
C ASN A 118 4.69 12.89 7.27
N VAL A 119 3.81 11.94 6.91
CA VAL A 119 2.36 12.08 7.08
C VAL A 119 1.94 11.43 8.39
N PHE A 120 1.68 12.26 9.41
CA PHE A 120 1.40 11.74 10.74
C PHE A 120 -0.06 11.31 10.91
N MET A 121 -0.26 10.10 11.42
CA MET A 121 -1.56 9.54 11.78
C MET A 121 -1.50 8.86 13.15
N CYS A 122 -2.68 8.54 13.70
CA CYS A 122 -2.78 7.89 14.99
C CYS A 122 -2.63 6.37 14.88
N THR A 123 -1.90 5.75 15.80
CA THR A 123 -1.71 4.30 15.92
C THR A 123 -1.80 3.87 17.39
N ARG A 124 -1.77 2.57 17.66
CA ARG A 124 -1.67 2.00 19.01
C ARG A 124 -1.02 0.61 18.93
N ASP A 125 -0.59 0.08 20.08
CA ASP A 125 0.11 -1.21 20.15
C ASP A 125 -0.73 -2.42 19.66
N GLU A 126 -2.03 -2.44 19.97
CA GLU A 126 -2.93 -3.53 19.59
C GLU A 126 -3.58 -3.29 18.22
N THR A 127 -4.20 -4.32 17.62
CA THR A 127 -5.02 -4.16 16.40
C THR A 127 -6.05 -3.05 16.56
N PHE A 128 -6.15 -2.16 15.57
CA PHE A 128 -6.87 -0.92 15.64
C PHE A 128 -7.54 -0.50 14.35
N THR A 129 -8.54 0.35 14.55
CA THR A 129 -9.12 1.25 13.56
C THR A 129 -9.35 2.58 14.26
N ILE A 130 -8.76 3.67 13.76
CA ILE A 130 -8.84 4.99 14.35
C ILE A 130 -9.29 5.98 13.28
N PHE A 131 -10.30 6.78 13.62
CA PHE A 131 -10.78 7.88 12.77
C PHE A 131 -10.14 9.20 13.23
N GLY A 132 -9.73 10.03 12.27
CA GLY A 132 -9.08 11.32 12.52
C GLY A 132 -7.59 11.19 12.86
N VAL A 133 -6.85 12.25 12.57
CA VAL A 133 -5.39 12.36 12.77
C VAL A 133 -5.01 13.38 13.85
N GLU A 134 -6.02 14.04 14.40
CA GLU A 134 -5.87 15.11 15.38
C GLU A 134 -5.72 14.53 16.79
N ASP A 135 -4.91 15.22 17.61
CA ASP A 135 -4.78 15.00 19.04
C ASP A 135 -4.50 13.54 19.46
N CYS A 136 -3.73 12.78 18.65
CA CYS A 136 -3.47 11.36 18.88
C CYS A 136 -3.06 11.08 20.34
N LEU A 137 -2.05 11.80 20.85
CA LEU A 137 -1.54 11.64 22.21
C LEU A 137 -2.59 11.95 23.28
N ALA A 138 -3.38 13.02 23.12
CA ALA A 138 -4.42 13.38 24.09
C ALA A 138 -5.59 12.38 24.08
N ARG A 139 -5.78 11.66 22.97
CA ARG A 139 -6.76 10.58 22.80
C ARG A 139 -6.22 9.21 23.25
N GLY A 140 -4.96 9.14 23.71
CA GLY A 140 -4.33 7.89 24.15
C GLY A 140 -3.76 7.03 23.03
N TYR A 141 -3.51 7.62 21.85
CA TYR A 141 -2.87 6.99 20.70
C TYR A 141 -1.45 7.52 20.52
N GLU A 142 -0.66 6.80 19.74
CA GLU A 142 0.65 7.25 19.31
C GLU A 142 0.56 8.09 18.04
N ARG A 143 1.56 8.95 17.81
CA ARG A 143 1.68 9.76 16.60
C ARG A 143 2.77 9.15 15.72
N THR A 144 2.37 8.38 14.71
CA THR A 144 3.27 7.65 13.82
C THR A 144 3.33 8.32 12.45
N GLY A 145 4.52 8.37 11.85
CA GLY A 145 4.75 8.92 10.52
C GLY A 145 4.57 7.87 9.42
N PHE A 146 3.65 8.13 8.49
CA PHE A 146 3.37 7.25 7.36
C PHE A 146 4.02 7.83 6.10
N PHE A 147 4.51 6.95 5.23
CA PHE A 147 4.93 7.31 3.87
C PHE A 147 3.75 7.19 2.90
N GLU A 148 3.77 8.01 1.86
CA GLU A 148 2.75 8.02 0.82
C GLU A 148 3.06 6.97 -0.25
N VAL A 149 2.03 6.33 -0.77
CA VAL A 149 2.07 5.38 -1.88
C VAL A 149 1.08 5.84 -2.94
N ASP A 150 1.61 6.17 -4.12
CA ASP A 150 0.82 6.50 -5.30
C ASP A 150 0.45 5.22 -6.06
N THR A 151 -0.82 4.86 -6.08
CA THR A 151 -1.32 3.66 -6.79
C THR A 151 -1.50 3.87 -8.29
N HIS A 152 -1.30 5.09 -8.78
CA HIS A 152 -1.50 5.50 -10.17
C HIS A 152 -2.89 5.12 -10.73
N ASN A 153 -3.93 5.21 -9.88
CA ASN A 153 -5.31 4.87 -10.23
C ASN A 153 -5.49 3.43 -10.75
N ARG A 154 -4.69 2.48 -10.23
CA ARG A 154 -4.85 1.05 -10.54
C ARG A 154 -5.85 0.39 -9.58
N SER A 155 -6.64 -0.55 -10.11
CA SER A 155 -7.51 -1.42 -9.30
C SER A 155 -6.70 -2.29 -8.33
N ASP A 156 -5.50 -2.71 -8.71
CA ASP A 156 -4.64 -3.59 -7.92
C ASP A 156 -3.25 -3.01 -7.76
N TRP A 157 -2.75 -3.05 -6.53
CA TRP A 157 -1.44 -2.54 -6.17
C TRP A 157 -0.70 -3.52 -5.27
N THR A 158 0.60 -3.69 -5.53
CA THR A 158 1.50 -4.44 -4.65
C THR A 158 2.70 -3.57 -4.32
N LEU A 159 2.91 -3.32 -3.03
CA LEU A 159 4.12 -2.70 -2.49
C LEU A 159 5.10 -3.79 -2.06
N GLN A 160 6.39 -3.61 -2.35
CA GLN A 160 7.46 -4.49 -1.86
C GLN A 160 8.27 -3.75 -0.79
N LEU A 161 8.45 -4.38 0.36
CA LEU A 161 9.30 -3.89 1.44
C LEU A 161 10.63 -4.63 1.37
N THR A 162 11.71 -3.89 1.12
CA THR A 162 13.08 -4.40 1.04
C THR A 162 13.93 -3.82 2.17
N GLU A 163 15.01 -4.51 2.52
CA GLU A 163 15.97 -4.03 3.52
C GLU A 163 16.68 -2.78 2.96
N GLY A 164 16.54 -1.65 3.66
CA GLY A 164 17.36 -0.45 3.40
C GLY A 164 16.72 0.69 2.61
N GLU A 165 15.50 0.58 2.08
CA GLU A 165 14.83 1.73 1.44
C GLU A 165 13.31 1.54 1.31
N VAL A 166 12.56 2.64 1.42
CA VAL A 166 11.15 2.72 1.03
C VAL A 166 11.10 3.00 -0.48
N VAL A 167 11.14 1.96 -1.33
CA VAL A 167 10.97 2.17 -2.77
C VAL A 167 9.47 2.36 -3.07
N GLY A 168 9.04 3.61 -2.97
CA GLY A 168 7.62 3.99 -3.00
C GLY A 168 7.33 5.38 -3.56
N GLY A 169 8.09 5.84 -4.57
CA GLY A 169 7.61 6.84 -5.54
C GLY A 169 8.16 8.26 -5.43
N GLU A 170 9.36 8.50 -5.95
CA GLU A 170 9.65 9.60 -6.88
C GLU A 170 10.93 9.26 -7.67
N PRO A 171 11.07 9.61 -8.97
CA PRO A 171 12.32 9.40 -9.68
C PRO A 171 13.33 10.48 -9.29
N ASP A 172 14.56 10.03 -9.06
CA ASP A 172 15.78 10.79 -9.33
C ASP A 172 15.89 12.19 -8.69
N SER A 173 16.52 12.23 -7.52
CA SER A 173 17.57 13.23 -7.32
C SER A 173 18.87 12.52 -6.98
N THR A 174 19.42 11.84 -7.99
CA THR A 174 20.86 11.73 -8.13
C THR A 174 21.42 13.13 -8.28
N GLU A 175 21.67 13.83 -7.18
CA GLU A 175 22.72 14.85 -7.17
C GLU A 175 23.83 14.37 -6.23
N THR A 176 24.50 13.32 -6.71
CA THR A 176 25.93 13.17 -6.48
C THR A 176 26.60 14.46 -6.94
N VAL A 177 26.92 15.36 -6.03
CA VAL A 177 27.85 16.46 -6.29
C VAL A 177 29.26 15.86 -6.30
N PRO A 178 29.95 15.78 -7.44
CA PRO A 178 31.36 15.42 -7.44
C PRO A 178 32.12 16.64 -6.92
N LEU A 179 32.66 16.55 -5.71
CA LEU A 179 33.60 17.53 -5.18
C LEU A 179 35.00 17.30 -5.76
N GLU A 180 35.19 17.51 -7.06
CA GLU A 180 36.55 17.57 -7.63
C GLU A 180 36.67 18.63 -8.73
N GLY A 181 37.43 19.68 -8.42
CA GLY A 181 38.30 20.40 -9.38
C GLY A 181 37.69 21.60 -10.09
N ASP A 182 38.06 22.81 -9.67
CA ASP A 182 38.77 23.77 -10.54
C ASP A 182 39.11 25.07 -9.77
N LEU A 183 40.36 25.16 -9.31
CA LEU A 183 41.00 26.41 -8.90
C LEU A 183 41.69 27.03 -10.12
N PRO A 184 41.25 28.18 -10.66
CA PRO A 184 42.12 29.00 -11.49
C PRO A 184 42.99 29.87 -10.57
N THR A 185 44.28 29.53 -10.49
CA THR A 185 45.30 30.44 -9.97
C THR A 185 45.74 31.34 -11.10
N ASP A 186 45.06 32.48 -11.28
CA ASP A 186 45.61 33.57 -12.07
C ASP A 186 46.20 34.62 -11.13
N GLY A 187 47.53 34.70 -11.18
CA GLY A 187 48.30 35.69 -10.47
C GLY A 187 48.13 37.07 -11.11
N ASN A 188 47.76 38.06 -10.31
CA ASN A 188 48.27 39.41 -10.46
C ASN A 188 48.14 40.18 -9.15
N LEU A 189 49.25 40.34 -8.44
CA LEU A 189 49.43 41.34 -7.39
C LEU A 189 49.76 42.68 -8.07
N PRO A 190 49.12 43.77 -7.62
CA PRO A 190 49.87 44.98 -7.35
C PRO A 190 49.70 45.39 -5.88
N ALA A 191 50.83 45.74 -5.28
CA ALA A 191 50.86 46.52 -4.06
C ALA A 191 50.41 47.94 -4.36
N ASP A 192 49.53 48.50 -3.54
CA ASP A 192 49.60 49.92 -3.21
C ASP A 192 49.05 50.16 -1.80
N GLY A 193 49.80 50.94 -1.03
CA GLY A 193 49.49 51.28 0.36
C GLY A 193 48.69 52.57 0.47
N GLY A 194 48.09 52.79 1.64
CA GLY A 194 47.49 54.08 1.96
C GLY A 194 46.45 54.01 3.07
N ASP A 195 46.93 54.27 4.29
CA ASP A 195 46.29 55.08 5.33
C ASP A 195 44.90 54.71 5.91
N ALA A 196 44.92 54.44 7.23
CA ALA A 196 43.78 54.58 8.13
C ALA A 196 43.34 56.06 8.23
N PRO A 197 42.09 56.35 8.66
CA PRO A 197 41.91 56.54 10.09
C PRO A 197 40.55 56.07 10.67
N THR A 198 40.63 55.83 11.98
CA THR A 198 39.62 55.84 13.07
C THR A 198 38.15 56.11 12.73
N ASP A 199 37.27 55.26 13.25
CA ASP A 199 35.94 55.70 13.71
C ASP A 199 35.55 55.06 15.05
N ASP A 200 34.78 55.85 15.79
CA ASP A 200 34.58 55.88 17.23
C ASP A 200 33.79 54.72 17.85
N ALA A 201 34.00 54.52 19.16
CA ALA A 201 33.12 53.78 20.05
C ALA A 201 31.76 54.50 20.24
N PRO A 202 30.71 53.82 20.75
CA PRO A 202 30.57 53.82 22.21
C PRO A 202 30.09 52.50 22.82
N THR A 203 30.54 52.29 24.05
CA THR A 203 30.14 51.29 25.03
C THR A 203 28.83 51.65 25.73
N ASP A 204 28.00 50.62 25.93
CA ASP A 204 27.32 50.26 27.19
C ASP A 204 26.34 51.27 27.81
N GLU A 205 25.04 51.08 27.56
CA GLU A 205 23.96 51.60 28.40
C GLU A 205 23.39 50.46 29.27
N GLY A 206 23.99 50.29 30.45
CA GLY A 206 23.32 49.71 31.60
C GLY A 206 22.52 50.79 32.33
N ALA A 207 21.19 50.64 32.37
CA ALA A 207 20.32 51.48 33.19
C ALA A 207 19.47 50.60 34.12
N ASP A 208 19.90 50.57 35.38
CA ASP A 208 19.08 50.27 36.55
C ASP A 208 17.88 51.22 36.62
N ILE A 209 16.70 50.70 36.99
CA ILE A 209 15.66 51.51 37.61
C ILE A 209 15.17 50.82 38.89
N GLN A 210 15.22 51.62 39.94
CA GLN A 210 14.67 51.45 41.28
C GLN A 210 13.31 52.16 41.34
#